data_AF-A0A352M0T6-F1
#
_entry.id   AF-A0A352M0T6-F1
#
_cell.length_a   1.000
_cell.length_b   1.000
_cell.length_c   1.000
_cell.angle_alpha   90.00
_cell.angle_beta   90.00
_cell.angle_gamma   90.00
#
_symmetry.space_group_name_H-M   'P 1'
#
loop_
_entity.id
_entity.type
_entity.pdbx_description
1 polymer ?
#
loop_
_entity_poly.entity_id
_entity_poly.type
_entity_poly.pdbx_seq_one_letter_code
_entity_poly.pdbx_strand_id
1 'polypeptide(L)'
;MEDNLKKVFIRALTVFLLIFAISFPPAVNASETAIDRIFSKKDISKKRIESKAVFNEEYPETLLYLINNAKESVLMAHYSFNTETKTAGKIADALIAASKRGVKVSILLNGGKSGVGPKNLATMKKLGKSGIKIDIAVGKRVLHAKLIVADSLWTLAGSTNLTETSMIKNNESNLLIHSADIAATFEKYIEELHKNADQDINLKSNEGAGIKALTDRNFIDCALDLINGASKEICITTYLFSYDIKNAGSNNAKLFAALIAAHKRGVGIRAFIEQSSIAFNEHIHSANMRTSETLMKEGIKGIRFDTPETITHSKIIIADGQKALLGSTNLYKHDIDSAHQVNFYITNAALLDQIGAYFEKLYAKGVAYEQAWRKKQ
;
A
#
# COMPACT_ATOMS: atom_id res chain seq x y z
N MET A 1 -49.62 -53.06 1.24
CA MET A 1 -48.19 -52.98 0.88
C MET A 1 -47.71 -51.53 0.69
N GLU A 2 -48.59 -50.58 0.37
CA GLU A 2 -48.26 -49.15 0.24
C GLU A 2 -47.98 -48.41 1.57
N ASP A 3 -48.61 -48.80 2.69
CA ASP A 3 -48.47 -48.06 3.96
C ASP A 3 -47.13 -48.29 4.68
N ASN A 4 -46.45 -49.41 4.43
CA ASN A 4 -45.13 -49.65 4.99
C ASN A 4 -44.02 -48.95 4.21
N LEU A 5 -44.20 -48.68 2.90
CA LEU A 5 -43.23 -47.91 2.13
C LEU A 5 -43.23 -46.42 2.53
N LYS A 6 -44.40 -45.83 2.83
CA LYS A 6 -44.48 -44.43 3.29
C LYS A 6 -43.82 -44.22 4.65
N LYS A 7 -43.93 -45.18 5.58
CA LYS A 7 -43.26 -45.10 6.89
C LYS A 7 -41.74 -45.25 6.82
N VAL A 8 -41.23 -46.06 5.88
CA VAL A 8 -39.78 -46.19 5.64
C VAL A 8 -39.22 -44.95 4.95
N PHE A 9 -39.95 -44.35 4.01
CA PHE A 9 -39.53 -43.10 3.34
C PHE A 9 -39.50 -41.89 4.30
N ILE A 10 -40.47 -41.77 5.20
CA ILE A 10 -40.51 -40.68 6.19
C ILE A 10 -39.39 -40.86 7.23
N ARG A 11 -39.09 -42.08 7.68
CA ARG A 11 -37.95 -42.32 8.60
C ARG A 11 -36.59 -42.12 7.92
N ALA A 12 -36.45 -42.44 6.63
CA ALA A 12 -35.24 -42.13 5.88
C ALA A 12 -35.04 -40.61 5.72
N LEU A 13 -36.11 -39.84 5.52
CA LEU A 13 -36.04 -38.38 5.42
C LEU A 13 -35.74 -37.71 6.77
N THR A 14 -36.23 -38.27 7.89
CA THR A 14 -35.90 -37.76 9.23
C THR A 14 -34.46 -38.09 9.63
N VAL A 15 -33.90 -39.24 9.21
CA VAL A 15 -32.49 -39.59 9.49
C VAL A 15 -31.52 -38.87 8.54
N PHE A 16 -31.93 -38.50 7.32
CA PHE A 16 -31.09 -37.70 6.42
C PHE A 16 -31.03 -36.20 6.79
N LEU A 17 -32.00 -35.69 7.54
CA LEU A 17 -32.00 -34.33 8.09
C LEU A 17 -31.22 -34.20 9.43
N LEU A 18 -30.72 -35.30 9.98
CA LEU A 18 -30.04 -35.35 11.29
C LEU A 18 -28.52 -35.56 11.22
N ILE A 19 -27.91 -35.64 10.03
CA ILE A 19 -26.46 -35.88 9.85
C ILE A 19 -25.70 -34.68 9.23
N PHE A 20 -26.38 -33.56 8.94
CA PHE A 20 -25.72 -32.30 8.56
C PHE A 20 -25.98 -31.15 9.54
N ALA A 21 -26.06 -31.46 10.83
CA ALA A 21 -25.79 -30.50 11.90
C ALA A 21 -24.30 -30.59 12.29
N ILE A 22 -23.39 -30.51 11.32
CA ILE A 22 -22.08 -29.93 11.62
C ILE A 22 -22.43 -28.51 11.98
N SER A 23 -22.45 -28.24 13.28
CA SER A 23 -22.49 -26.88 13.79
C SER A 23 -21.31 -26.18 13.14
N PHE A 24 -21.59 -25.41 12.08
CA PHE A 24 -20.68 -24.34 11.72
C PHE A 24 -20.44 -23.59 13.03
N PRO A 25 -19.18 -23.36 13.44
CA PRO A 25 -18.95 -22.46 14.54
C PRO A 25 -19.80 -21.22 14.24
N PRO A 26 -20.55 -20.68 15.23
CA PRO A 26 -21.32 -19.47 15.01
C PRO A 26 -20.39 -18.51 14.29
N ALA A 27 -20.85 -18.02 13.13
CA ALA A 27 -20.09 -17.13 12.26
C ALA A 27 -19.28 -16.24 13.17
N VAL A 28 -17.95 -16.43 13.16
CA VAL A 28 -17.03 -15.81 14.14
C VAL A 28 -17.56 -14.41 14.33
N ASN A 29 -18.17 -14.15 15.50
CA ASN A 29 -18.65 -12.82 15.83
C ASN A 29 -17.44 -11.97 15.56
N ALA A 30 -17.50 -11.17 14.50
CA ALA A 30 -16.41 -10.33 14.08
C ALA A 30 -16.04 -9.58 15.35
N SER A 31 -14.94 -9.99 15.95
CA SER A 31 -14.39 -9.35 17.12
C SER A 31 -14.33 -7.91 16.71
N GLU A 32 -15.12 -7.06 17.38
CA GLU A 32 -15.15 -5.61 17.22
C GLU A 32 -13.82 -5.16 16.62
N THR A 33 -13.81 -4.96 15.31
CA THR A 33 -12.55 -4.89 14.58
C THR A 33 -11.80 -3.68 15.13
N ALA A 34 -10.47 -3.65 15.04
CA ALA A 34 -9.74 -2.43 15.41
C ALA A 34 -10.28 -1.20 14.64
N ILE A 35 -10.94 -1.42 13.49
CA ILE A 35 -11.73 -0.45 12.74
C ILE A 35 -13.00 -0.07 13.52
N ASP A 36 -13.83 -1.01 13.99
CA ASP A 36 -14.97 -0.68 14.86
C ASP A 36 -14.56 0.11 16.11
N ARG A 37 -13.36 -0.08 16.69
CA ARG A 37 -12.90 0.76 17.81
C ARG A 37 -12.47 2.17 17.42
N ILE A 38 -11.96 2.37 16.21
CA ILE A 38 -11.64 3.70 15.68
C ILE A 38 -12.92 4.44 15.25
N PHE A 39 -13.91 3.70 14.74
CA PHE A 39 -15.05 4.24 14.01
C PHE A 39 -16.43 4.04 14.67
N SER A 40 -16.54 3.32 15.78
CA SER A 40 -17.80 3.16 16.58
C SER A 40 -18.29 4.47 17.21
N LYS A 41 -17.47 5.52 17.18
CA LYS A 41 -17.91 6.86 17.55
C LYS A 41 -18.68 7.45 16.37
N LYS A 42 -20.01 7.30 16.40
CA LYS A 42 -20.93 8.15 15.62
C LYS A 42 -20.47 9.60 15.80
N ASP A 43 -20.10 10.26 14.71
CA ASP A 43 -19.51 11.62 14.64
C ASP A 43 -18.06 11.79 15.11
N ILE A 44 -17.11 11.34 14.29
CA ILE A 44 -15.76 11.94 14.29
C ILE A 44 -15.90 13.33 13.67
N SER A 45 -15.81 14.38 14.50
CA SER A 45 -15.93 15.76 14.02
C SER A 45 -14.89 16.06 12.93
N LYS A 46 -15.24 16.89 11.93
CA LYS A 46 -14.31 17.36 10.88
C LYS A 46 -13.00 17.99 11.41
N LYS A 47 -13.00 18.43 12.68
CA LYS A 47 -11.82 19.03 13.34
C LYS A 47 -10.88 18.01 14.00
N ARG A 48 -11.31 16.76 14.16
CA ARG A 48 -10.50 15.73 14.82
C ARG A 48 -9.58 15.11 13.80
N ILE A 49 -8.28 15.10 14.08
CA ILE A 49 -7.30 14.39 13.25
C ILE A 49 -7.04 13.03 13.89
N GLU A 50 -7.31 11.96 13.14
CA GLU A 50 -7.01 10.59 13.56
C GLU A 50 -6.28 9.86 12.45
N SER A 51 -5.51 8.85 12.82
CA SER A 51 -4.74 8.07 11.87
C SER A 51 -4.43 6.69 12.39
N LYS A 52 -4.35 5.72 11.49
CA LYS A 52 -3.96 4.35 11.78
C LYS A 52 -3.07 3.82 10.66
N ALA A 53 -2.05 3.04 11.02
CA ALA A 53 -1.37 2.23 10.03
C ALA A 53 -2.26 1.04 9.63
N VAL A 54 -2.30 0.74 8.33
CA VAL A 54 -3.11 -0.34 7.74
C VAL A 54 -2.18 -1.26 6.98
N PHE A 55 -1.97 -2.46 7.52
CA PHE A 55 -1.00 -3.42 7.01
C PHE A 55 -1.69 -4.62 6.36
N ASN A 56 -1.09 -5.14 5.30
CA ASN A 56 -1.44 -6.43 4.68
C ASN A 56 -2.97 -6.59 4.44
N GLU A 57 -3.57 -7.65 5.00
CA GLU A 57 -4.98 -8.04 4.82
C GLU A 57 -5.98 -7.08 5.50
N GLU A 58 -5.53 -6.14 6.34
CA GLU A 58 -6.41 -5.10 6.90
C GLU A 58 -6.88 -4.11 5.82
N TYR A 59 -6.14 -4.01 4.71
CA TYR A 59 -6.43 -3.05 3.65
C TYR A 59 -7.80 -3.25 2.95
N PRO A 60 -8.14 -4.45 2.41
CA PRO A 60 -9.42 -4.63 1.73
C PRO A 60 -10.63 -4.35 2.63
N GLU A 61 -10.57 -4.74 3.91
CA GLU A 61 -11.64 -4.46 4.88
C GLU A 61 -11.78 -2.96 5.16
N THR A 62 -10.65 -2.28 5.37
CA THR A 62 -10.63 -0.81 5.56
C THR A 62 -11.20 -0.08 4.35
N LEU A 63 -10.80 -0.46 3.14
CA LEU A 63 -11.28 0.18 1.92
C LEU A 63 -12.77 -0.08 1.69
N LEU A 64 -13.25 -1.31 1.91
CA LEU A 64 -14.67 -1.63 1.84
C LEU A 64 -15.48 -0.80 2.83
N TYR A 65 -14.98 -0.64 4.06
CA TYR A 65 -15.64 0.19 5.06
C TYR A 65 -15.78 1.64 4.58
N LEU A 66 -14.70 2.24 4.06
CA LEU A 66 -14.74 3.61 3.52
C LEU A 66 -15.76 3.75 2.39
N ILE A 67 -15.74 2.86 1.40
CA ILE A 67 -16.65 2.92 0.25
C ILE A 67 -18.11 2.71 0.66
N ASN A 68 -18.37 1.78 1.59
CA ASN A 68 -19.73 1.46 2.03
C ASN A 68 -20.34 2.59 2.88
N ASN A 69 -19.52 3.31 3.64
CA ASN A 69 -19.97 4.39 4.51
C ASN A 69 -19.93 5.78 3.87
N ALA A 70 -19.21 5.95 2.74
CA ALA A 70 -19.13 7.21 2.01
C ALA A 70 -20.51 7.80 1.71
N LYS A 71 -20.63 9.12 1.89
CA LYS A 71 -21.89 9.87 1.76
C LYS A 71 -21.89 10.84 0.58
N GLU A 72 -20.75 11.43 0.26
CA GLU A 72 -20.61 12.51 -0.72
C GLU A 72 -19.74 12.07 -1.91
N SER A 73 -18.54 11.55 -1.65
CA SER A 73 -17.59 11.25 -2.74
C SER A 73 -16.60 10.12 -2.41
N VAL A 74 -16.13 9.45 -3.47
CA VAL A 74 -14.96 8.57 -3.46
C VAL A 74 -14.10 8.90 -4.67
N LEU A 75 -12.92 9.46 -4.43
CA LEU A 75 -11.93 9.81 -5.43
C LEU A 75 -10.75 8.86 -5.34
N MET A 76 -10.28 8.35 -6.48
CA MET A 76 -9.19 7.38 -6.53
C MET A 76 -8.17 7.75 -7.60
N ALA A 77 -6.89 7.63 -7.27
CA ALA A 77 -5.80 7.61 -8.24
C ALA A 77 -4.95 6.36 -8.00
N HIS A 78 -4.88 5.49 -9.01
CA HIS A 78 -4.41 4.12 -8.76
C HIS A 78 -3.57 3.55 -9.91
N TYR A 79 -2.42 2.97 -9.54
CA TYR A 79 -1.53 2.31 -10.49
C TYR A 79 -2.16 1.08 -11.15
N SER A 80 -2.70 0.16 -10.35
CA SER A 80 -3.27 -1.08 -10.87
C SER A 80 -4.51 -1.52 -10.11
N PHE A 81 -5.61 -1.64 -10.84
CA PHE A 81 -6.86 -2.21 -10.36
C PHE A 81 -7.26 -3.37 -11.27
N ASN A 82 -7.44 -4.57 -10.72
CA ASN A 82 -7.84 -5.77 -11.46
C ASN A 82 -9.20 -6.31 -10.99
N THR A 83 -10.30 -5.76 -11.49
CA THR A 83 -11.66 -6.13 -11.06
C THR A 83 -12.11 -7.56 -11.39
N GLU A 84 -11.32 -8.32 -12.14
CA GLU A 84 -11.62 -9.72 -12.49
C GLU A 84 -11.26 -10.70 -11.36
N THR A 85 -10.61 -10.23 -10.30
CA THR A 85 -10.23 -11.04 -9.15
C THR A 85 -11.28 -10.99 -8.04
N LYS A 86 -11.28 -11.97 -7.12
CA LYS A 86 -12.31 -12.12 -6.09
C LYS A 86 -12.39 -10.90 -5.17
N THR A 87 -11.27 -10.49 -4.61
CA THR A 87 -11.22 -9.41 -3.61
C THR A 87 -11.38 -8.05 -4.28
N ALA A 88 -10.69 -7.80 -5.40
CA ALA A 88 -10.84 -6.53 -6.11
C ALA A 88 -12.20 -6.41 -6.83
N GLY A 89 -12.81 -7.53 -7.20
CA GLY A 89 -14.19 -7.60 -7.70
C GLY A 89 -15.19 -7.10 -6.67
N LYS A 90 -15.04 -7.49 -5.39
CA LYS A 90 -15.85 -6.95 -4.28
C LYS A 90 -15.67 -5.45 -4.10
N ILE A 91 -14.44 -4.93 -4.23
CA ILE A 91 -14.20 -3.47 -4.21
C ILE A 91 -14.96 -2.78 -5.36
N ALA A 92 -14.90 -3.33 -6.57
CA ALA A 92 -15.66 -2.81 -7.70
C ALA A 92 -17.17 -2.81 -7.45
N ASP A 93 -17.72 -3.91 -6.92
CA ASP A 93 -19.15 -4.01 -6.64
C ASP A 93 -19.58 -3.00 -5.56
N ALA A 94 -18.73 -2.75 -4.55
CA ALA A 94 -18.96 -1.72 -3.54
C ALA A 94 -18.92 -0.30 -4.13
N LEU A 95 -18.01 -0.01 -5.06
CA LEU A 95 -17.95 1.27 -5.77
C LEU A 95 -19.21 1.50 -6.63
N ILE A 96 -19.68 0.46 -7.32
CA ILE A 96 -20.94 0.49 -8.08
C ILE A 96 -22.11 0.76 -7.13
N ALA A 97 -22.16 0.08 -5.99
CA ALA A 97 -23.19 0.30 -4.98
C ALA A 97 -23.15 1.72 -4.44
N ALA A 98 -21.97 2.29 -4.17
CA ALA A 98 -21.80 3.67 -3.73
C ALA A 98 -22.33 4.67 -4.77
N SER A 99 -21.95 4.48 -6.04
CA SER A 99 -22.46 5.29 -7.15
C SER A 99 -24.00 5.23 -7.24
N LYS A 100 -24.60 4.04 -7.08
CA LYS A 100 -26.06 3.87 -7.05
C LYS A 100 -26.74 4.54 -5.85
N ARG A 101 -26.03 4.72 -4.73
CA ARG A 101 -26.52 5.48 -3.56
C ARG A 101 -26.44 7.00 -3.76
N GLY A 102 -25.87 7.48 -4.87
CA GLY A 102 -25.68 8.91 -5.15
C GLY A 102 -24.31 9.46 -4.75
N VAL A 103 -23.38 8.61 -4.27
CA VAL A 103 -22.00 9.02 -3.97
C VAL A 103 -21.26 9.30 -5.28
N LYS A 104 -20.57 10.45 -5.38
CA LYS A 104 -19.76 10.77 -6.55
C LYS A 104 -18.50 9.92 -6.57
N VAL A 105 -18.43 8.94 -7.48
CA VAL A 105 -17.25 8.09 -7.66
C VAL A 105 -16.45 8.53 -8.89
N SER A 106 -15.16 8.84 -8.69
CA SER A 106 -14.22 9.19 -9.77
C SER A 106 -12.91 8.41 -9.61
N ILE A 107 -12.47 7.75 -10.67
CA ILE A 107 -11.29 6.88 -10.66
C ILE A 107 -10.34 7.30 -11.78
N LEU A 108 -9.10 7.63 -11.41
CA LEU A 108 -8.00 7.83 -12.33
C LEU A 108 -7.08 6.60 -12.31
N LEU A 109 -6.94 5.92 -13.43
CA LEU A 109 -6.08 4.74 -13.56
C LEU A 109 -4.82 5.06 -14.35
N ASN A 110 -3.72 4.37 -14.05
CA ASN A 110 -2.50 4.49 -14.82
C ASN A 110 -2.71 4.03 -16.27
N GLY A 111 -2.41 4.94 -17.22
CA GLY A 111 -2.21 4.63 -18.63
C GLY A 111 -0.73 4.41 -18.95
N GLY A 112 0.16 5.23 -18.37
CA GLY A 112 1.60 5.16 -18.61
C GLY A 112 2.00 5.36 -20.09
N LYS A 113 3.30 5.21 -20.38
CA LYS A 113 3.85 5.48 -21.72
C LYS A 113 3.43 4.45 -22.78
N SER A 114 3.22 3.19 -22.38
CA SER A 114 2.90 2.08 -23.29
C SER A 114 1.40 1.83 -23.46
N GLY A 115 0.55 2.70 -22.90
CA GLY A 115 -0.89 2.53 -22.90
C GLY A 115 -1.42 1.66 -21.74
N VAL A 116 -2.74 1.66 -21.61
CA VAL A 116 -3.46 1.07 -20.47
C VAL A 116 -3.16 -0.43 -20.35
N GLY A 117 -2.60 -0.84 -19.22
CA GLY A 117 -2.33 -2.24 -18.92
C GLY A 117 -3.61 -3.09 -18.83
N PRO A 118 -3.54 -4.41 -19.06
CA PRO A 118 -4.71 -5.29 -19.19
C PRO A 118 -5.64 -5.27 -17.97
N LYS A 119 -5.07 -5.21 -16.75
CA LYS A 119 -5.84 -5.11 -15.50
C LYS A 119 -6.71 -3.85 -15.46
N ASN A 120 -6.12 -2.69 -15.77
CA ASN A 120 -6.82 -1.41 -15.78
C ASN A 120 -7.85 -1.37 -16.92
N LEU A 121 -7.54 -1.96 -18.08
CA LEU A 121 -8.48 -2.07 -19.20
C LEU A 121 -9.71 -2.91 -18.83
N ALA A 122 -9.52 -4.03 -18.14
CA ALA A 122 -10.64 -4.85 -17.64
C ALA A 122 -11.51 -4.06 -16.65
N THR A 123 -10.87 -3.32 -15.75
CA THR A 123 -11.55 -2.43 -14.79
C THR A 123 -12.38 -1.35 -15.49
N MET A 124 -11.82 -0.66 -16.49
CA MET A 124 -12.56 0.32 -17.28
C MET A 124 -13.81 -0.30 -17.93
N LYS A 125 -13.67 -1.49 -18.53
CA LYS A 125 -14.79 -2.20 -19.17
C LYS A 125 -15.89 -2.58 -18.17
N LYS A 126 -15.52 -3.05 -16.97
CA LYS A 126 -16.48 -3.44 -15.93
C LYS A 126 -17.20 -2.23 -15.35
N LEU A 127 -16.44 -1.24 -14.88
CA LEU A 127 -16.98 -0.10 -14.13
C LEU A 127 -17.59 0.98 -15.04
N GLY A 128 -17.11 1.15 -16.27
CA GLY A 128 -17.61 2.16 -17.21
C GLY A 128 -19.07 2.01 -17.59
N LYS A 129 -19.67 0.82 -17.39
CA LYS A 129 -21.11 0.57 -17.57
C LYS A 129 -21.98 1.03 -16.39
N SER A 130 -21.37 1.52 -15.32
CA SER A 130 -22.04 1.75 -14.01
C SER A 130 -22.23 3.22 -13.65
N GLY A 131 -21.99 4.15 -14.59
CA GLY A 131 -22.10 5.60 -14.35
C GLY A 131 -20.95 6.20 -13.53
N ILE A 132 -19.94 5.40 -13.17
CA ILE A 132 -18.73 5.85 -12.50
C ILE A 132 -17.85 6.59 -13.50
N LYS A 133 -17.33 7.77 -13.10
CA LYS A 133 -16.34 8.49 -13.91
C LYS A 133 -15.00 7.77 -13.83
N ILE A 134 -14.45 7.36 -14.98
CA ILE A 134 -13.15 6.69 -15.05
C ILE A 134 -12.31 7.37 -16.11
N ASP A 135 -11.17 7.91 -15.69
CA ASP A 135 -10.19 8.53 -16.55
C ASP A 135 -8.88 7.73 -16.52
N ILE A 136 -8.02 8.00 -17.50
CA ILE A 136 -6.70 7.41 -17.61
C ILE A 136 -5.64 8.51 -17.56
N ALA A 137 -4.69 8.37 -16.65
CA ALA A 137 -3.48 9.18 -16.63
C ALA A 137 -2.59 8.75 -17.81
N VAL A 138 -2.78 9.40 -18.95
CA VAL A 138 -1.95 9.25 -20.15
C VAL A 138 -0.77 10.21 -20.04
N GLY A 139 0.42 9.74 -20.42
CA GLY A 139 1.61 10.57 -20.39
C GLY A 139 2.93 9.79 -20.31
N LYS A 140 4.02 10.55 -20.28
CA LYS A 140 5.40 10.08 -20.11
C LYS A 140 5.68 9.65 -18.67
N ARG A 141 4.94 10.20 -17.70
CA ARG A 141 5.05 9.83 -16.27
C ARG A 141 4.11 8.68 -15.95
N VAL A 142 4.53 7.80 -15.04
CA VAL A 142 3.72 6.67 -14.59
C VAL A 142 2.91 7.10 -13.37
N LEU A 143 1.60 6.86 -13.36
CA LEU A 143 0.79 7.01 -12.15
C LEU A 143 1.04 5.85 -11.20
N HIS A 144 2.01 5.98 -10.28
CA HIS A 144 2.37 4.93 -9.33
C HIS A 144 1.73 5.12 -7.93
N ALA A 145 0.81 6.06 -7.78
CA ALA A 145 0.06 6.25 -6.55
C ALA A 145 -0.95 5.12 -6.28
N LYS A 146 -1.27 4.93 -4.99
CA LYS A 146 -2.36 4.07 -4.51
C LYS A 146 -3.17 4.86 -3.51
N LEU A 147 -3.98 5.78 -4.04
CA LEU A 147 -4.63 6.82 -3.28
C LEU A 147 -6.15 6.69 -3.38
N ILE A 148 -6.82 6.74 -2.23
CA ILE A 148 -8.27 6.87 -2.10
C ILE A 148 -8.55 8.04 -1.16
N VAL A 149 -9.44 8.93 -1.57
CA VAL A 149 -10.01 9.98 -0.73
C VAL A 149 -11.52 9.82 -0.70
N ALA A 150 -12.13 9.84 0.48
CA ALA A 150 -13.58 9.74 0.64
C ALA A 150 -14.13 10.92 1.45
N ASP A 151 -15.25 11.48 0.98
CA ASP A 151 -16.00 12.58 1.61
C ASP A 151 -15.15 13.80 2.01
N SER A 152 -14.07 14.07 1.24
CA SER A 152 -13.10 15.14 1.51
C SER A 152 -12.52 15.13 2.93
N LEU A 153 -12.45 13.94 3.54
CA LEU A 153 -12.16 13.79 4.97
C LEU A 153 -11.29 12.57 5.28
N TRP A 154 -11.52 11.46 4.58
CA TRP A 154 -10.74 10.25 4.73
C TRP A 154 -9.72 10.13 3.62
N THR A 155 -8.48 9.81 3.97
CA THR A 155 -7.44 9.39 3.02
C THR A 155 -6.98 7.98 3.38
N LEU A 156 -6.97 7.08 2.41
CA LEU A 156 -6.28 5.79 2.48
C LEU A 156 -5.24 5.75 1.37
N ALA A 157 -3.96 5.71 1.75
CA ALA A 157 -2.89 5.61 0.76
C ALA A 157 -1.65 4.88 1.28
N GLY A 158 -0.87 4.32 0.35
CA GLY A 158 0.35 3.58 0.67
C GLY A 158 0.81 2.72 -0.49
N SER A 159 1.17 1.48 -0.19
CA SER A 159 1.75 0.56 -1.18
C SER A 159 0.72 -0.32 -1.90
N THR A 160 -0.48 -0.53 -1.36
CA THR A 160 -1.37 -1.61 -1.83
C THR A 160 -2.04 -1.32 -3.16
N ASN A 161 -1.71 -2.10 -4.20
CA ASN A 161 -2.48 -2.14 -5.45
C ASN A 161 -3.82 -2.86 -5.24
N LEU A 162 -4.85 -2.49 -6.00
CA LEU A 162 -6.14 -3.20 -6.06
C LEU A 162 -6.07 -4.45 -6.93
N THR A 163 -5.18 -5.37 -6.54
CA THR A 163 -5.03 -6.69 -7.13
C THR A 163 -5.06 -7.74 -6.03
N GLU A 164 -5.48 -8.96 -6.35
CA GLU A 164 -5.62 -10.05 -5.37
C GLU A 164 -4.34 -10.18 -4.52
N THR A 165 -3.18 -10.43 -5.16
CA THR A 165 -1.91 -10.66 -4.47
C THR A 165 -1.52 -9.52 -3.52
N SER A 166 -1.69 -8.26 -3.94
CA SER A 166 -1.40 -7.11 -3.08
C SER A 166 -2.32 -7.05 -1.86
N MET A 167 -3.61 -7.36 -2.01
CA MET A 167 -4.56 -7.23 -0.90
C MET A 167 -4.58 -8.42 0.06
N ILE A 168 -4.18 -9.62 -0.38
CA ILE A 168 -4.34 -10.85 0.43
C ILE A 168 -3.04 -11.61 0.71
N LYS A 169 -1.91 -11.22 0.13
CA LYS A 169 -0.67 -12.00 0.22
C LYS A 169 0.55 -11.17 0.56
N ASN A 170 0.71 -10.00 -0.07
CA ASN A 170 1.93 -9.20 0.09
C ASN A 170 2.05 -8.60 1.50
N ASN A 171 3.29 -8.32 1.91
CA ASN A 171 3.54 -7.38 2.99
C ASN A 171 3.33 -5.96 2.43
N GLU A 172 2.26 -5.30 2.85
CA GLU A 172 1.88 -3.96 2.40
C GLU A 172 1.74 -3.01 3.59
N SER A 173 2.00 -1.72 3.36
CA SER A 173 1.90 -0.67 4.37
C SER A 173 1.17 0.55 3.84
N ASN A 174 0.16 0.99 4.56
CA ASN A 174 -0.68 2.13 4.21
C ASN A 174 -1.00 2.95 5.47
N LEU A 175 -1.47 4.17 5.27
CA LEU A 175 -2.10 4.97 6.32
C LEU A 175 -3.56 5.22 5.96
N LEU A 176 -4.41 5.06 6.97
CA LEU A 176 -5.76 5.58 7.01
C LEU A 176 -5.77 6.84 7.85
N ILE A 177 -6.23 7.95 7.30
CA ILE A 177 -6.16 9.27 7.94
C ILE A 177 -7.51 9.95 7.85
N HIS A 178 -8.00 10.44 8.98
CA HIS A 178 -9.13 11.35 9.10
C HIS A 178 -8.59 12.78 9.23
N SER A 179 -8.59 13.55 8.15
CA SER A 179 -8.19 14.95 8.17
C SER A 179 -8.63 15.64 6.89
N ALA A 180 -9.44 16.69 7.02
CA ALA A 180 -9.88 17.49 5.89
C ALA A 180 -8.69 18.16 5.17
N ASP A 181 -7.67 18.60 5.90
CA ASP A 181 -6.51 19.27 5.29
C ASP A 181 -5.65 18.30 4.47
N ILE A 182 -5.43 17.09 4.98
CA ILE A 182 -4.69 16.05 4.26
C ILE A 182 -5.51 15.57 3.07
N ALA A 183 -6.81 15.33 3.25
CA ALA A 183 -7.71 14.97 2.16
C ALA A 183 -7.67 16.05 1.06
N ALA A 184 -7.82 17.33 1.40
CA ALA A 184 -7.78 18.43 0.44
C ALA A 184 -6.47 18.50 -0.36
N THR A 185 -5.32 18.16 0.25
CA THR A 185 -4.03 18.05 -0.49
C THR A 185 -4.12 17.01 -1.59
N PHE A 186 -4.67 15.83 -1.26
CA PHE A 186 -4.76 14.73 -2.20
C PHE A 186 -5.91 14.85 -3.21
N GLU A 187 -7.01 15.53 -2.87
CA GLU A 187 -8.04 15.89 -3.85
C GLU A 187 -7.49 16.85 -4.89
N LYS A 188 -6.78 17.90 -4.45
CA LYS A 188 -6.09 18.81 -5.36
C LYS A 188 -5.07 18.07 -6.21
N TYR A 189 -4.34 17.11 -5.63
CA TYR A 189 -3.39 16.29 -6.36
C TYR A 189 -4.07 15.44 -7.45
N ILE A 190 -5.19 14.78 -7.15
CA ILE A 190 -5.98 14.05 -8.13
C ILE A 190 -6.49 14.99 -9.22
N GLU A 191 -7.00 16.17 -8.86
CA GLU A 191 -7.45 17.18 -9.82
C GLU A 191 -6.32 17.62 -10.76
N GLU A 192 -5.12 17.87 -10.24
CA GLU A 192 -3.96 18.22 -11.05
C GLU A 192 -3.52 17.04 -11.92
N LEU A 193 -3.58 15.80 -11.45
CA LEU A 193 -3.29 14.62 -12.27
C LEU A 193 -4.23 14.49 -13.47
N HIS A 194 -5.52 14.83 -13.31
CA HIS A 194 -6.46 14.84 -14.42
C HIS A 194 -6.09 15.85 -15.51
N LYS A 195 -5.45 16.96 -15.14
CA LYS A 195 -5.09 18.06 -16.07
C LYS A 195 -3.67 17.91 -16.61
N ASN A 196 -2.76 17.42 -15.79
CA ASN A 196 -1.31 17.63 -15.92
C ASN A 196 -0.50 16.33 -15.68
N ALA A 197 -1.02 15.15 -16.04
CA ALA A 197 -0.35 13.85 -15.88
C ALA A 197 1.03 13.70 -16.57
N ASP A 198 1.43 14.65 -17.41
CA ASP A 198 2.75 14.71 -18.05
C ASP A 198 3.77 15.55 -17.27
N GLN A 199 3.34 16.29 -16.24
CA GLN A 199 4.15 17.23 -15.48
C GLN A 199 4.43 16.72 -14.06
N ASP A 200 5.39 17.32 -13.38
CA ASP A 200 5.63 17.03 -11.96
C ASP A 200 4.62 17.79 -11.10
N ILE A 201 3.98 17.14 -10.13
CA ILE A 201 2.93 17.74 -9.29
C ILE A 201 3.42 17.77 -7.84
N ASN A 202 4.22 18.80 -7.55
CA ASN A 202 4.78 19.06 -6.21
C ASN A 202 3.91 20.08 -5.48
N LEU A 203 2.89 19.60 -4.77
CA LEU A 203 1.98 20.47 -4.04
C LEU A 203 2.60 20.92 -2.71
N LYS A 204 2.19 22.10 -2.23
CA LYS A 204 2.43 22.47 -0.84
C LYS A 204 1.68 21.48 0.06
N SER A 205 2.42 20.78 0.90
CA SER A 205 1.89 19.82 1.86
C SER A 205 1.07 20.50 2.95
N ASN A 206 -0.14 20.00 3.20
CA ASN A 206 -0.77 20.19 4.50
C ASN A 206 -0.22 19.17 5.51
N GLU A 207 -0.25 19.56 6.78
CA GLU A 207 0.21 18.75 7.90
C GLU A 207 -0.76 18.85 9.08
N GLY A 208 -0.82 17.79 9.88
CA GLY A 208 -1.65 17.75 11.08
C GLY A 208 -1.39 16.51 11.90
N ALA A 209 -1.43 16.67 13.23
CA ALA A 209 -1.19 15.60 14.22
C ALA A 209 0.08 14.77 13.96
N GLY A 210 1.16 15.41 13.49
CA GLY A 210 2.44 14.74 13.19
C GLY A 210 2.43 13.93 11.90
N ILE A 211 1.59 14.28 10.93
CA ILE A 211 1.56 13.69 9.59
C ILE A 211 1.58 14.80 8.57
N LYS A 212 2.45 14.70 7.57
CA LYS A 212 2.55 15.62 6.44
C LYS A 212 2.38 14.84 5.13
N ALA A 213 1.45 15.29 4.28
CA ALA A 213 1.17 14.68 2.98
C ALA A 213 2.21 15.10 1.95
N LEU A 214 2.81 14.15 1.23
CA LEU A 214 3.85 14.41 0.22
C LEU A 214 3.39 13.89 -1.15
N THR A 215 3.59 14.71 -2.18
CA THR A 215 3.32 14.36 -3.58
C THR A 215 4.62 14.36 -4.38
N ASP A 216 4.73 13.43 -5.32
CA ASP A 216 5.84 13.31 -6.28
C ASP A 216 7.21 13.51 -5.62
N ARG A 217 7.96 14.54 -6.03
CA ARG A 217 9.34 14.75 -5.59
C ARG A 217 9.47 15.37 -4.20
N ASN A 218 8.39 15.81 -3.56
CA ASN A 218 8.45 16.24 -2.15
C ASN A 218 9.00 15.13 -1.23
N PHE A 219 8.93 13.87 -1.68
CA PHE A 219 9.54 12.73 -1.02
C PHE A 219 11.06 12.86 -0.83
N ILE A 220 11.82 13.27 -1.86
CA ILE A 220 13.29 13.13 -1.81
C ILE A 220 13.91 14.05 -0.76
N ASP A 221 13.46 15.30 -0.67
CA ASP A 221 14.00 16.26 0.31
C ASP A 221 13.72 15.76 1.73
N CYS A 222 12.50 15.28 1.98
CA CYS A 222 12.14 14.71 3.28
C CYS A 222 12.93 13.43 3.60
N ALA A 223 13.26 12.61 2.60
CA ALA A 223 14.04 11.38 2.76
C ALA A 223 15.50 11.70 3.11
N LEU A 224 16.09 12.66 2.40
CA LEU A 224 17.46 13.12 2.67
C LEU A 224 17.56 13.76 4.05
N ASP A 225 16.62 14.62 4.43
CA ASP A 225 16.59 15.23 5.77
C ASP A 225 16.46 14.18 6.88
N LEU A 226 15.59 13.19 6.68
CA LEU A 226 15.40 12.08 7.62
C LEU A 226 16.68 11.26 7.80
N ILE A 227 17.34 10.88 6.70
CA ILE A 227 18.56 10.06 6.71
C ILE A 227 19.76 10.85 7.26
N ASN A 228 19.91 12.11 6.88
CA ASN A 228 21.01 12.97 7.33
C ASN A 228 20.86 13.32 8.81
N GLY A 229 19.63 13.49 9.30
CA GLY A 229 19.36 13.78 10.71
C GLY A 229 19.40 12.56 11.64
N ALA A 230 19.47 11.33 11.12
CA ALA A 230 19.51 10.12 11.93
C ALA A 230 20.82 10.01 12.72
N SER A 231 20.70 9.53 13.96
CA SER A 231 21.77 9.48 14.96
C SER A 231 22.00 8.09 15.56
N LYS A 232 21.01 7.19 15.50
CA LYS A 232 21.06 5.85 16.09
C LYS A 232 20.83 4.77 15.05
N GLU A 233 19.69 4.80 14.36
CA GLU A 233 19.36 3.80 13.36
C GLU A 233 18.47 4.32 12.22
N ILE A 234 18.60 3.67 11.07
CA ILE A 234 17.68 3.79 9.95
C ILE A 234 17.16 2.41 9.58
N CYS A 235 15.85 2.26 9.56
CA CYS A 235 15.15 1.01 9.24
C CYS A 235 14.35 1.17 7.94
N ILE A 236 14.55 0.28 6.97
CA ILE A 236 13.99 0.40 5.61
C ILE A 236 13.20 -0.85 5.25
N THR A 237 11.98 -0.67 4.75
CA THR A 237 11.30 -1.69 3.92
C THR A 237 11.18 -1.18 2.50
N THR A 238 11.38 -2.02 1.49
CA THR A 238 11.12 -1.63 0.10
C THR A 238 10.94 -2.83 -0.82
N TYR A 239 10.12 -2.65 -1.85
CA TYR A 239 9.98 -3.60 -2.96
C TYR A 239 11.13 -3.51 -3.95
N LEU A 240 11.56 -2.30 -4.28
CA LEU A 240 12.68 -2.07 -5.19
C LEU A 240 13.67 -1.10 -4.56
N PHE A 241 14.91 -1.56 -4.46
CA PHE A 241 16.05 -0.83 -3.98
C PHE A 241 17.16 -0.91 -5.03
N SER A 242 17.25 0.10 -5.89
CA SER A 242 18.16 0.09 -7.02
C SER A 242 19.06 1.31 -6.98
N TYR A 243 20.37 1.08 -6.81
CA TYR A 243 21.37 2.13 -6.82
C TYR A 243 21.80 2.49 -8.24
N ASP A 244 21.55 3.73 -8.66
CA ASP A 244 22.03 4.29 -9.93
C ASP A 244 23.51 4.70 -9.84
N ILE A 245 24.40 3.71 -9.94
CA ILE A 245 25.87 3.91 -9.92
C ILE A 245 26.35 4.75 -11.11
N LYS A 246 25.58 4.82 -12.20
CA LYS A 246 25.99 5.50 -13.44
C LYS A 246 25.75 7.00 -13.40
N ASN A 247 24.86 7.46 -12.52
CA ASN A 247 24.52 8.88 -12.41
C ASN A 247 24.56 9.34 -10.95
N ALA A 248 25.75 9.69 -10.48
CA ALA A 248 26.01 10.18 -9.12
C ALA A 248 25.21 11.46 -8.78
N GLY A 249 24.76 12.23 -9.78
CA GLY A 249 23.94 13.42 -9.59
C GLY A 249 22.45 13.13 -9.40
N SER A 250 21.99 11.89 -9.65
CA SER A 250 20.58 11.52 -9.51
C SER A 250 20.12 11.56 -8.05
N ASN A 251 18.84 11.82 -7.82
CA ASN A 251 18.26 11.82 -6.48
C ASN A 251 18.36 10.45 -5.80
N ASN A 252 18.23 9.38 -6.59
CA ASN A 252 18.51 8.04 -6.12
C ASN A 252 19.95 7.91 -5.60
N ALA A 253 20.95 8.29 -6.39
CA ALA A 253 22.35 8.21 -5.96
C ALA A 253 22.65 9.06 -4.72
N LYS A 254 22.05 10.25 -4.60
CA LYS A 254 22.14 11.10 -3.39
C LYS A 254 21.56 10.40 -2.16
N LEU A 255 20.41 9.73 -2.28
CA LEU A 255 19.80 8.97 -1.19
C LEU A 255 20.73 7.83 -0.74
N PHE A 256 21.33 7.10 -1.68
CA PHE A 256 22.32 6.06 -1.37
C PHE A 256 23.58 6.62 -0.68
N ALA A 257 24.12 7.72 -1.20
CA ALA A 257 25.25 8.39 -0.58
C ALA A 257 24.93 8.85 0.85
N ALA A 258 23.72 9.33 1.10
CA ALA A 258 23.26 9.71 2.43
C ALA A 258 23.18 8.51 3.40
N LEU A 259 22.73 7.34 2.93
CA LEU A 259 22.74 6.11 3.75
C LEU A 259 24.16 5.65 4.10
N ILE A 260 25.08 5.68 3.13
CA ILE A 260 26.49 5.35 3.37
C ILE A 260 27.13 6.36 4.33
N ALA A 261 26.84 7.65 4.16
CA ALA A 261 27.32 8.69 5.06
C ALA A 261 26.76 8.49 6.47
N ALA A 262 25.48 8.15 6.63
CA ALA A 262 24.89 7.83 7.94
C ALA A 262 25.58 6.65 8.60
N HIS A 263 25.83 5.58 7.85
CA HIS A 263 26.59 4.44 8.35
C HIS A 263 28.00 4.84 8.84
N LYS A 264 28.71 5.67 8.07
CA LYS A 264 30.04 6.19 8.44
C LYS A 264 30.01 7.08 9.69
N ARG A 265 28.87 7.70 10.01
CA ARG A 265 28.66 8.43 11.28
C ARG A 265 28.36 7.50 12.47
N GLY A 266 28.23 6.19 12.25
CA GLY A 266 27.89 5.21 13.29
C GLY A 266 26.40 4.88 13.40
N VAL A 267 25.57 5.37 12.48
CA VAL A 267 24.13 5.04 12.43
C VAL A 267 23.96 3.60 11.95
N GLY A 268 23.21 2.78 12.70
CA GLY A 268 22.86 1.43 12.29
C GLY A 268 21.90 1.43 11.11
N ILE A 269 22.16 0.65 10.06
CA ILE A 269 21.25 0.54 8.91
C ILE A 269 20.69 -0.88 8.85
N ARG A 270 19.36 -1.00 8.96
CA ARG A 270 18.62 -2.26 8.79
C ARG A 270 17.66 -2.15 7.61
N ALA A 271 17.75 -3.08 6.66
CA ALA A 271 16.88 -3.09 5.49
C ALA A 271 16.22 -4.46 5.33
N PHE A 272 14.90 -4.47 5.15
CA PHE A 272 14.12 -5.63 4.77
C PHE A 272 13.62 -5.43 3.33
N ILE A 273 14.23 -6.16 2.40
CA ILE A 273 14.12 -5.92 0.96
C ILE A 273 13.41 -7.10 0.31
N GLU A 274 12.60 -6.82 -0.71
CA GLU A 274 12.06 -7.87 -1.54
C GLU A 274 13.16 -8.65 -2.28
N GLN A 275 13.11 -9.97 -2.22
CA GLN A 275 14.09 -10.81 -2.89
C GLN A 275 13.76 -10.99 -4.37
N SER A 276 12.50 -11.27 -4.67
CA SER A 276 12.00 -11.85 -5.93
C SER A 276 12.69 -13.18 -6.26
N SER A 277 11.97 -14.13 -6.84
CA SER A 277 12.65 -15.19 -7.59
C SER A 277 13.04 -14.66 -8.97
N ILE A 278 14.15 -15.15 -9.56
CA ILE A 278 14.51 -14.80 -10.94
C ILE A 278 13.36 -15.10 -11.90
N ALA A 279 12.68 -16.23 -11.71
CA ALA A 279 11.56 -16.65 -12.54
C ALA A 279 10.33 -15.73 -12.41
N PHE A 280 10.15 -15.07 -11.26
CA PHE A 280 9.04 -14.14 -11.04
C PHE A 280 9.36 -12.74 -11.56
N ASN A 281 10.52 -12.19 -11.18
CA ASN A 281 10.95 -10.88 -11.64
C ASN A 281 12.48 -10.72 -11.57
N GLU A 282 13.18 -11.12 -12.63
CA GLU A 282 14.64 -11.02 -12.74
C GLU A 282 15.15 -9.59 -12.54
N HIS A 283 14.42 -8.57 -13.02
CA HIS A 283 14.84 -7.18 -12.91
C HIS A 283 14.91 -6.73 -11.45
N ILE A 284 13.84 -6.96 -10.69
CA ILE A 284 13.77 -6.60 -9.27
C ILE A 284 14.80 -7.40 -8.47
N HIS A 285 14.86 -8.72 -8.70
CA HIS A 285 15.83 -9.58 -8.04
C HIS A 285 17.26 -9.07 -8.24
N SER A 286 17.66 -8.83 -9.49
CA SER A 286 19.02 -8.41 -9.83
C SER A 286 19.34 -7.03 -9.28
N ALA A 287 18.39 -6.10 -9.30
CA ALA A 287 18.56 -4.76 -8.77
C ALA A 287 18.77 -4.79 -7.24
N ASN A 288 17.89 -5.48 -6.52
CA ASN A 288 17.95 -5.60 -5.06
C ASN A 288 19.24 -6.30 -4.60
N MET A 289 19.64 -7.39 -5.29
CA MET A 289 20.88 -8.10 -4.98
C MET A 289 22.12 -7.23 -5.21
N ARG A 290 22.22 -6.55 -6.36
CA ARG A 290 23.38 -5.69 -6.68
C ARG A 290 23.52 -4.52 -5.70
N THR A 291 22.41 -3.88 -5.39
CA THR A 291 22.38 -2.79 -4.41
C THR A 291 22.83 -3.28 -3.04
N SER A 292 22.30 -4.43 -2.60
CA SER A 292 22.67 -5.02 -1.31
C SER A 292 24.15 -5.38 -1.24
N GLU A 293 24.69 -5.97 -2.32
CA GLU A 293 26.13 -6.24 -2.46
C GLU A 293 26.96 -4.97 -2.28
N THR A 294 26.53 -3.86 -2.89
CA THR A 294 27.21 -2.57 -2.79
C THR A 294 27.18 -2.03 -1.36
N LEU A 295 26.04 -2.09 -0.69
CA LEU A 295 25.90 -1.63 0.70
C LEU A 295 26.73 -2.46 1.68
N MET A 296 26.81 -3.79 1.51
CA MET A 296 27.66 -4.61 2.38
C MET A 296 29.15 -4.36 2.17
N LYS A 297 29.58 -4.04 0.94
CA LYS A 297 30.97 -3.61 0.69
C LYS A 297 31.33 -2.33 1.44
N GLU A 298 30.35 -1.45 1.69
CA GLU A 298 30.50 -0.27 2.55
C GLU A 298 30.36 -0.57 4.06
N GLY A 299 30.17 -1.83 4.46
CA GLY A 299 30.07 -2.25 5.86
C GLY A 299 28.64 -2.37 6.41
N ILE A 300 27.61 -2.10 5.61
CA ILE A 300 26.20 -2.17 6.02
C ILE A 300 25.73 -3.64 5.98
N LYS A 301 25.72 -4.29 7.15
CA LYS A 301 25.41 -5.74 7.29
C LYS A 301 23.97 -6.05 7.69
N GLY A 302 23.15 -5.04 8.01
CA GLY A 302 21.77 -5.21 8.46
C GLY A 302 20.77 -5.50 7.33
N ILE A 303 21.18 -6.14 6.25
CA ILE A 303 20.32 -6.38 5.08
C ILE A 303 19.74 -7.78 5.16
N ARG A 304 18.40 -7.84 5.10
CA ARG A 304 17.62 -9.08 5.05
C ARG A 304 16.65 -9.04 3.90
N PHE A 305 16.34 -10.21 3.38
CA PHE A 305 15.35 -10.39 2.32
C PHE A 305 14.10 -11.05 2.85
N ASP A 306 12.98 -10.79 2.20
CA ASP A 306 11.82 -11.66 2.31
C ASP A 306 12.06 -13.03 1.66
N THR A 307 10.99 -13.79 1.50
CA THR A 307 11.04 -15.08 0.83
C THR A 307 10.23 -15.01 -0.47
N PRO A 308 10.58 -15.82 -1.49
CA PRO A 308 9.85 -15.82 -2.77
C PRO A 308 8.35 -16.13 -2.63
N GLU A 309 7.92 -16.72 -1.51
CA GLU A 309 6.53 -17.02 -1.21
C GLU A 309 5.72 -15.76 -0.85
N THR A 310 6.33 -14.77 -0.17
CA THR A 310 5.65 -13.57 0.33
C THR A 310 6.40 -12.31 -0.07
N ILE A 311 5.83 -11.57 -1.03
CA ILE A 311 6.44 -10.37 -1.59
C ILE A 311 6.31 -9.20 -0.61
N THR A 312 7.41 -8.51 -0.37
CA THR A 312 7.47 -7.26 0.37
C THR A 312 7.21 -6.11 -0.56
N HIS A 313 6.00 -5.57 -0.50
CA HIS A 313 5.59 -4.43 -1.30
C HIS A 313 5.48 -3.13 -0.47
N SER A 314 5.64 -3.22 0.85
CA SER A 314 5.80 -2.10 1.78
C SER A 314 7.02 -1.22 1.44
N LYS A 315 6.88 0.09 1.65
CA LYS A 315 7.93 1.10 1.44
C LYS A 315 7.96 2.05 2.62
N ILE A 316 8.91 1.84 3.52
CA ILE A 316 9.06 2.57 4.77
C ILE A 316 10.53 2.96 4.94
N ILE A 317 10.79 4.18 5.43
CA ILE A 317 12.08 4.57 6.01
C ILE A 317 11.81 5.13 7.40
N ILE A 318 12.36 4.54 8.45
CA ILE A 318 12.26 5.01 9.84
C ILE A 318 13.64 5.51 10.26
N ALA A 319 13.72 6.67 10.91
CA ALA A 319 14.93 7.15 11.59
C ALA A 319 14.70 7.25 13.09
N ASP A 320 15.57 6.60 13.85
CA ASP A 320 15.68 6.65 15.32
C ASP A 320 14.37 6.31 16.08
N GLY A 321 13.40 5.67 15.41
CA GLY A 321 12.04 5.47 15.92
C GLY A 321 11.22 6.76 16.10
N GLN A 322 11.72 7.91 15.63
CA GLN A 322 11.13 9.23 15.88
C GLN A 322 10.52 9.88 14.64
N LYS A 323 10.94 9.43 13.45
CA LYS A 323 10.50 9.96 12.16
C LYS A 323 10.34 8.80 11.20
N ALA A 324 9.33 8.86 10.33
CA ALA A 324 9.18 7.89 9.26
C ALA A 324 8.68 8.51 7.96
N LEU A 325 9.06 7.90 6.85
CA LEU A 325 8.42 8.01 5.55
C LEU A 325 7.68 6.70 5.26
N LEU A 326 6.45 6.80 4.79
CA LEU A 326 5.64 5.66 4.35
C LEU A 326 4.82 6.08 3.13
N GLY A 327 4.79 5.26 2.08
CA GLY A 327 4.01 5.60 0.89
C GLY A 327 4.15 4.64 -0.27
N SER A 328 4.01 5.17 -1.48
CA SER A 328 4.06 4.41 -2.74
C SER A 328 5.43 4.39 -3.41
N THR A 329 6.40 5.19 -2.94
CA THR A 329 7.70 5.38 -3.59
C THR A 329 8.69 4.25 -3.30
N ASN A 330 9.16 3.57 -4.33
CA ASN A 330 10.32 2.69 -4.22
C ASN A 330 11.62 3.49 -4.15
N LEU A 331 12.69 2.87 -3.64
CA LEU A 331 14.05 3.44 -3.67
C LEU A 331 14.72 3.19 -5.03
N TYR A 332 14.07 3.71 -6.06
CA TYR A 332 14.44 3.57 -7.47
C TYR A 332 14.29 4.91 -8.19
N LYS A 333 15.19 5.21 -9.13
CA LYS A 333 15.23 6.51 -9.80
C LYS A 333 13.90 6.89 -10.47
N HIS A 334 13.22 5.94 -11.12
CA HIS A 334 12.00 6.27 -11.85
C HIS A 334 10.87 6.65 -10.90
N ASP A 335 10.76 5.93 -9.79
CA ASP A 335 9.80 6.19 -8.73
C ASP A 335 10.05 7.53 -8.05
N ILE A 336 11.31 7.88 -7.79
CA ILE A 336 11.71 9.13 -7.13
C ILE A 336 11.59 10.33 -8.08
N ASP A 337 11.99 10.19 -9.34
CA ASP A 337 12.20 11.35 -10.23
C ASP A 337 11.09 11.58 -11.26
N SER A 338 10.35 10.54 -11.64
CA SER A 338 9.52 10.58 -12.86
C SER A 338 8.14 9.96 -12.73
N ALA A 339 7.84 9.29 -11.62
CA ALA A 339 6.53 8.72 -11.36
C ALA A 339 5.71 9.67 -10.48
N HIS A 340 4.40 9.58 -10.62
CA HIS A 340 3.47 10.19 -9.69
C HIS A 340 3.33 9.30 -8.45
N GLN A 341 3.62 9.86 -7.28
CA GLN A 341 3.70 9.14 -6.02
C GLN A 341 2.98 9.90 -4.91
N VAL A 342 2.53 9.15 -3.89
CA VAL A 342 1.98 9.70 -2.66
C VAL A 342 2.70 9.09 -1.47
N ASN A 343 3.12 9.94 -0.54
CA ASN A 343 3.81 9.50 0.67
C ASN A 343 3.42 10.36 1.86
N PHE A 344 3.85 9.93 3.05
CA PHE A 344 3.62 10.62 4.31
C PHE A 344 4.93 10.76 5.05
N TYR A 345 5.21 11.95 5.56
CA TYR A 345 6.22 12.17 6.60
C TYR A 345 5.53 12.16 7.96
N ILE A 346 6.06 11.36 8.89
CA ILE A 346 5.38 10.99 10.13
C ILE A 346 6.29 11.29 11.33
N THR A 347 5.77 12.03 12.29
CA THR A 347 6.35 12.29 13.62
C THR A 347 5.39 11.90 14.76
N ASN A 348 4.20 11.41 14.43
CA ASN A 348 3.22 10.94 15.40
C ASN A 348 3.73 9.67 16.12
N ALA A 349 3.98 9.76 17.43
CA ALA A 349 4.55 8.66 18.21
C ALA A 349 3.73 7.36 18.14
N ALA A 350 2.40 7.43 18.26
CA ALA A 350 1.55 6.24 18.25
C ALA A 350 1.54 5.53 16.88
N LEU A 351 1.68 6.28 15.78
CA LEU A 351 1.90 5.68 14.46
C LEU A 351 3.29 5.08 14.32
N LEU A 352 4.33 5.78 14.83
CA LEU A 352 5.70 5.30 14.78
C LEU A 352 5.87 3.98 15.53
N ASP A 353 5.20 3.82 16.67
CA ASP A 353 5.17 2.55 17.41
C ASP A 353 4.58 1.40 16.57
N GLN A 354 3.45 1.65 15.88
CA GLN A 354 2.82 0.67 14.99
C GLN A 354 3.73 0.30 13.80
N ILE A 355 4.33 1.31 13.17
CA ILE A 355 5.21 1.15 12.01
C ILE A 355 6.51 0.44 12.40
N GLY A 356 7.10 0.81 13.53
CA GLY A 356 8.29 0.15 14.08
C GLY A 356 8.03 -1.31 14.44
N ALA A 357 6.93 -1.60 15.13
CA ALA A 357 6.55 -2.98 15.45
C ALA A 357 6.31 -3.83 14.19
N TYR A 358 5.72 -3.25 13.15
CA TYR A 358 5.56 -3.91 11.86
C TYR A 358 6.91 -4.19 11.18
N PHE A 359 7.82 -3.21 11.19
CA PHE A 359 9.19 -3.41 10.68
C PHE A 359 9.89 -4.56 11.40
N GLU A 360 9.89 -4.59 12.74
CA GLU A 360 10.53 -5.66 13.51
C GLU A 360 9.94 -7.04 13.18
N LYS A 361 8.61 -7.13 13.05
CA LYS A 361 7.92 -8.37 12.65
C LYS A 361 8.39 -8.87 11.27
N LEU A 362 8.58 -7.98 10.31
CA LEU A 362 9.08 -8.34 8.98
C LEU A 362 10.56 -8.73 9.04
N TYR A 363 11.38 -7.88 9.66
CA TYR A 363 12.83 -8.04 9.73
C TYR A 363 13.21 -9.35 10.45
N ALA A 364 12.49 -9.73 11.51
CA ALA A 364 12.70 -10.98 12.24
C ALA A 364 12.51 -12.24 11.38
N LYS A 365 11.64 -12.18 10.36
CA LYS A 365 11.38 -13.29 9.42
C LYS A 365 12.35 -13.32 8.25
N GLY A 366 13.14 -12.25 8.07
CA GLY A 366 13.98 -12.11 6.90
C GLY A 366 15.20 -13.00 6.89
N VAL A 367 15.59 -13.42 5.69
CA VAL A 367 16.78 -14.23 5.44
C VAL A 367 17.97 -13.28 5.23
N ALA A 368 19.07 -13.51 5.95
CA ALA A 368 20.29 -12.72 5.77
C ALA A 368 20.86 -12.89 4.35
N TYR A 369 21.51 -11.85 3.83
CA TYR A 369 22.08 -11.86 2.47
C TYR A 369 22.95 -13.10 2.20
N GLU A 370 23.83 -13.48 3.13
CA GLU A 370 24.76 -14.60 2.93
C GLU A 370 24.04 -15.94 2.78
N GLN A 371 22.87 -16.10 3.43
CA GLN A 371 22.05 -17.30 3.34
C GLN A 371 21.20 -17.29 2.06
N ALA A 372 20.69 -16.12 1.67
CA ALA A 372 19.99 -15.92 0.41
C ALA A 372 20.88 -16.23 -0.81
N TRP A 373 22.19 -15.95 -0.70
CA TRP A 373 23.17 -16.19 -1.75
C TRP A 373 23.60 -17.66 -1.87
N ARG A 374 23.74 -18.37 -0.74
CA ARG A 374 24.18 -19.79 -0.72
C ARG A 374 23.18 -20.79 -1.30
N LYS A 375 21.91 -20.44 -1.47
CA LYS A 375 20.91 -21.31 -2.13
C LYS A 375 21.03 -21.33 -3.67
N LYS A 376 22.05 -20.68 -4.25
CA LYS A 376 22.27 -20.56 -5.71
C LYS A 376 23.67 -20.98 -6.20
N GLN A 377 24.47 -21.61 -5.34
CA GLN A 377 25.55 -22.51 -5.78
C GLN A 377 25.03 -23.94 -5.62
#